data_AF-A0A081D1B3-F1
#
_entry.id   AF-A0A081D1B3-F1
#
_cell.length_a   1.000
_cell.length_b   1.000
_cell.length_c   1.000
_cell.angle_alpha   90.00
_cell.angle_beta   90.00
_cell.angle_gamma   90.00
#
_symmetry.space_group_name_H-M   'P 1'
#
loop_
_entity.id
_entity.type
_entity.pdbx_description
1 polymer ?
#
loop_
_entity_poly.entity_id
_entity_poly.type
_entity_poly.pdbx_seq_one_letter_code
_entity_poly.pdbx_strand_id
1 'polypeptide(L)'
;MDHRDLASTVNIRGEAGWREVEIRRGSSNATCPIFSVKIWLKLANIAHSALFHRVIGQGKAVGTDRLNDKLVARLVKTAAIEASVQSDLAEHARGTLFAGHLVRAGLASSAEVDERYVQK
;
A
#
# COMPACT_ATOMS: atom_id res chain seq x y z
N MET A 1 -2.09 12.32 -23.31
CA MET A 1 -1.61 11.63 -22.09
C MET A 1 -1.55 12.70 -21.01
N ASP A 2 -2.40 12.57 -19.99
CA ASP A 2 -2.67 13.66 -19.04
C ASP A 2 -1.51 13.82 -18.05
N HIS A 3 -0.91 15.02 -17.98
CA HIS A 3 0.15 15.35 -17.02
C HIS A 3 -0.32 15.24 -15.55
N ARG A 4 -1.63 15.11 -15.31
CA ARG A 4 -2.27 15.01 -13.99
C ARG A 4 -2.16 13.64 -13.32
N ASP A 5 -1.60 12.61 -13.98
CA ASP A 5 -1.52 11.25 -13.44
C ASP A 5 -0.11 10.84 -12.94
N LEU A 6 0.83 11.78 -12.84
CA LEU A 6 2.22 11.50 -12.43
C LEU A 6 2.36 11.14 -10.94
N ALA A 7 1.44 11.61 -10.11
CA ALA A 7 1.42 11.34 -8.69
C ALA A 7 -0.02 11.42 -8.15
N SER A 8 -0.23 10.91 -6.95
CA SER A 8 -1.49 11.03 -6.21
C SER A 8 -1.20 11.38 -4.76
N THR A 9 -1.98 12.31 -4.23
CA THR A 9 -1.79 12.85 -2.90
C THR A 9 -2.76 12.21 -1.91
N VAL A 10 -2.24 11.71 -0.79
CA VAL A 10 -3.03 11.04 0.25
C VAL A 10 -2.78 11.70 1.60
N ASN A 11 -3.85 12.03 2.30
CA ASN A 11 -3.78 12.50 3.68
C ASN A 11 -3.79 11.32 4.64
N ILE A 12 -2.77 11.22 5.48
CA ILE A 12 -2.64 10.19 6.50
C ILE A 12 -2.60 10.81 7.88
N ARG A 13 -3.27 10.15 8.83
CA ARG A 13 -3.28 10.57 10.24
C ARG A 13 -2.30 9.72 11.02
N GLY A 14 -1.24 10.36 11.52
CA GLY A 14 -0.30 9.79 12.48
C GLY A 14 -0.59 10.25 13.91
N GLU A 15 0.31 9.89 14.81
CA GLU A 15 0.27 10.35 16.21
C GLU A 15 0.49 11.86 16.32
N ALA A 16 1.36 12.42 15.47
CA ALA A 16 1.64 13.86 15.38
C ALA A 16 0.59 14.67 14.58
N GLY A 17 -0.50 14.03 14.14
CA GLY A 17 -1.57 14.69 13.37
C GLY A 17 -1.65 14.27 11.90
N TRP A 18 -2.32 15.09 11.10
CA TRP A 18 -2.46 14.86 9.66
C TRP A 18 -1.19 15.26 8.93
N ARG A 19 -0.80 14.45 7.96
CA ARG A 19 0.23 14.81 6.98
C ARG A 19 -0.20 14.38 5.59
N GLU A 20 0.26 15.14 4.63
CA GLU A 20 0.08 14.85 3.23
C GLU A 20 1.25 14.01 2.71
N VAL A 21 0.96 12.98 1.92
CA VAL A 21 1.97 12.11 1.31
C VAL A 21 1.68 12.02 -0.18
N GLU A 22 2.72 12.30 -0.97
CA GLU A 22 2.69 12.08 -2.41
C GLU A 22 3.09 10.63 -2.74
N ILE A 23 2.26 9.96 -3.54
CA ILE A 23 2.53 8.64 -4.11
C ILE A 23 2.80 8.82 -5.60
N ARG A 24 4.02 8.54 -6.04
CA ARG A 24 4.39 8.65 -7.46
C ARG A 24 3.87 7.48 -8.29
N ARG A 25 3.63 7.75 -9.57
CA ARG A 25 3.31 6.73 -10.57
C ARG A 25 4.51 5.81 -10.78
N GLY A 26 4.26 4.50 -10.85
CA GLY A 26 5.28 3.54 -11.26
C GLY A 26 5.59 3.65 -12.76
N SER A 27 6.79 3.21 -13.15
CA SER A 27 7.23 3.20 -14.55
C SER A 27 6.39 2.29 -15.45
N SER A 28 5.82 1.22 -14.90
CA SER A 28 4.96 0.28 -15.61
C SER A 28 3.62 0.10 -14.90
N ASN A 29 2.58 -0.32 -15.63
CA ASN A 29 1.29 -0.63 -15.03
C ASN A 29 1.37 -1.74 -13.97
N ALA A 30 2.25 -2.73 -14.16
CA ALA A 30 2.43 -3.85 -13.23
C ALA A 30 3.04 -3.42 -11.87
N THR A 31 3.79 -2.33 -11.85
CA THR A 31 4.48 -1.82 -10.65
C THR A 31 3.92 -0.49 -10.15
N CYS A 32 2.86 0.04 -10.79
CA CYS A 32 2.33 1.36 -10.50
C CYS A 32 1.24 1.30 -9.41
N PRO A 33 1.47 1.88 -8.22
CA PRO A 33 0.48 1.85 -7.14
C PRO A 33 -0.80 2.61 -7.50
N ILE A 34 -0.68 3.73 -8.20
CA ILE A 34 -1.83 4.52 -8.67
C ILE A 34 -2.71 3.70 -9.62
N PHE A 35 -2.09 2.99 -10.56
CA PHE A 35 -2.81 2.15 -11.52
C PHE A 35 -3.50 0.98 -10.83
N SER A 36 -2.81 0.31 -9.91
CA SER A 36 -3.37 -0.80 -9.12
C SER A 36 -4.61 -0.38 -8.32
N VAL A 37 -4.55 0.79 -7.65
CA VAL A 37 -5.70 1.32 -6.90
C VAL A 37 -6.86 1.69 -7.84
N LYS A 38 -6.59 2.36 -8.97
CA LYS A 38 -7.62 2.71 -9.96
C LYS A 38 -8.34 1.46 -10.50
N ILE A 39 -7.59 0.41 -10.85
CA ILE A 39 -8.18 -0.86 -11.29
C ILE A 39 -9.01 -1.49 -10.17
N TRP A 40 -8.49 -1.52 -8.95
CA TRP A 40 -9.20 -2.10 -7.83
C TRP A 40 -10.53 -1.39 -7.56
N LEU A 41 -10.56 -0.06 -7.51
CA LEU A 41 -11.79 0.72 -7.32
C LEU A 41 -12.84 0.40 -8.40
N LYS A 42 -12.39 0.25 -9.66
CA LYS A 42 -13.26 -0.12 -10.77
C LYS A 42 -13.82 -1.54 -10.63
N LEU A 43 -12.98 -2.52 -10.31
CA LEU A 43 -13.40 -3.93 -10.17
C LEU A 43 -14.28 -4.16 -8.93
N ALA A 44 -13.98 -3.46 -7.84
CA ALA A 44 -14.72 -3.53 -6.59
C ALA A 44 -15.99 -2.66 -6.59
N ASN A 45 -16.21 -1.87 -7.65
CA ASN A 45 -17.31 -0.90 -7.75
C ASN A 45 -17.38 0.05 -6.53
N ILE A 46 -16.22 0.55 -6.09
CA ILE A 46 -16.09 1.46 -4.95
C ILE A 46 -16.01 2.90 -5.47
N ALA A 47 -17.02 3.71 -5.15
CA ALA A 47 -17.02 5.14 -5.46
C ALA A 47 -16.25 5.96 -4.40
N HIS A 48 -16.69 5.91 -3.13
CA HIS A 48 -16.07 6.63 -2.02
C HIS A 48 -16.19 5.80 -0.73
N SER A 49 -15.25 4.87 -0.50
CA SER A 49 -15.22 3.98 0.67
C SER A 49 -13.78 3.60 1.02
N ALA A 50 -13.61 2.77 2.06
CA ALA A 50 -12.35 2.12 2.37
C ALA A 50 -11.82 1.34 1.15
N LEU A 51 -10.49 1.33 0.97
CA LEU A 51 -9.88 0.56 -0.12
C LEU A 51 -9.99 -0.96 0.11
N PHE A 52 -9.80 -1.40 1.36
CA PHE A 52 -9.77 -2.82 1.68
C PHE A 52 -11.17 -3.34 1.99
N HIS A 53 -11.76 -4.05 1.04
CA HIS A 53 -13.03 -4.76 1.20
C HIS A 53 -12.82 -6.27 1.18
N ARG A 54 -13.73 -7.02 1.82
CA ARG A 54 -13.68 -8.48 1.78
C ARG A 54 -14.03 -9.00 0.39
N VAL A 55 -13.22 -9.91 -0.14
CA VAL A 55 -13.55 -10.66 -1.35
C VAL A 55 -14.34 -11.91 -0.96
N ILE A 56 -15.46 -12.16 -1.63
CA ILE A 56 -16.42 -13.24 -1.37
C ILE A 56 -16.67 -14.07 -2.65
N GLY A 57 -17.44 -15.15 -2.52
CA GLY A 57 -17.82 -15.97 -3.68
C GLY A 57 -16.65 -16.60 -4.40
N GLN A 58 -15.65 -17.10 -3.67
CA GLN A 58 -14.44 -17.72 -4.24
C GLN A 58 -13.66 -16.78 -5.18
N GLY A 59 -13.53 -15.50 -4.81
CA GLY A 59 -12.77 -14.53 -5.60
C GLY A 59 -13.58 -13.79 -6.67
N LYS A 60 -14.89 -14.05 -6.78
CA LYS A 60 -15.72 -13.55 -7.88
C LYS A 60 -16.49 -12.27 -7.56
N ALA A 61 -16.57 -11.89 -6.29
CA ALA A 61 -17.30 -10.69 -5.88
C ALA A 61 -16.61 -9.97 -4.72
N VAL A 62 -16.81 -8.66 -4.64
CA VAL A 62 -16.37 -7.84 -3.50
C VAL A 62 -17.57 -7.55 -2.62
N GLY A 63 -17.48 -7.89 -1.34
CA GLY A 63 -18.51 -7.65 -0.35
C GLY A 63 -18.59 -6.18 0.06
N THR A 64 -19.71 -5.81 0.67
CA THR A 64 -19.95 -4.45 1.18
C THR A 64 -19.10 -4.12 2.42
N ASP A 65 -18.63 -5.14 3.13
CA ASP A 65 -17.87 -4.97 4.37
C ASP A 65 -16.41 -4.60 4.13
N ARG A 66 -15.98 -3.51 4.78
CA ARG A 66 -14.56 -3.17 4.91
C ARG A 66 -13.81 -4.20 5.75
N LEU A 67 -12.54 -4.43 5.44
CA LEU A 67 -11.65 -5.14 6.34
C LEU A 67 -11.31 -4.26 7.56
N ASN A 68 -11.13 -4.89 8.72
CA ASN A 68 -10.57 -4.23 9.89
C ASN A 68 -9.05 -4.22 9.84
N ASP A 69 -8.42 -3.38 10.66
CA ASP A 69 -6.97 -3.14 10.63
C ASP A 69 -6.15 -4.41 10.87
N LYS A 70 -6.63 -5.33 11.72
CA LYS A 70 -5.97 -6.63 11.97
C LYS A 70 -6.00 -7.53 10.74
N LEU A 71 -7.13 -7.55 10.02
CA LEU A 71 -7.28 -8.32 8.78
C LEU A 71 -6.46 -7.72 7.64
N VAL A 72 -6.40 -6.40 7.54
CA VAL A 72 -5.52 -5.71 6.57
C VAL A 72 -4.05 -6.03 6.86
N ALA A 73 -3.61 -5.94 8.11
CA ALA A 73 -2.24 -6.29 8.49
C ALA A 73 -1.90 -7.75 8.15
N ARG A 74 -2.83 -8.68 8.40
CA ARG A 74 -2.67 -10.09 8.03
C ARG A 74 -2.55 -10.28 6.52
N LEU A 75 -3.41 -9.60 5.74
CA LEU A 75 -3.37 -9.65 4.27
C LEU A 75 -2.03 -9.16 3.72
N VAL A 76 -1.57 -8.00 4.18
CA VAL A 76 -0.28 -7.41 3.76
C VAL A 76 0.88 -8.34 4.12
N LYS A 77 0.89 -8.89 5.33
CA LYS A 77 1.91 -9.82 5.78
C LYS A 77 1.97 -11.08 4.91
N THR A 78 0.83 -11.71 4.63
CA THR A 78 0.77 -12.88 3.75
C THR A 78 1.27 -12.55 2.35
N ALA A 79 0.79 -11.45 1.75
CA ALA A 79 1.22 -11.03 0.41
C ALA A 79 2.73 -10.76 0.33
N ALA A 80 3.31 -10.13 1.36
CA ALA A 80 4.74 -9.85 1.39
C ALA A 80 5.60 -11.12 1.50
N ILE A 81 5.14 -12.10 2.28
CA ILE A 81 5.80 -13.41 2.40
C ILE A 81 5.72 -14.15 1.06
N GLU A 82 4.54 -14.22 0.43
CA GLU A 82 4.34 -14.88 -0.86
C GLU A 82 5.15 -14.23 -1.98
N ALA A 83 5.22 -12.90 -2.00
CA ALA A 83 6.03 -12.14 -2.96
C ALA A 83 7.54 -12.14 -2.64
N SER A 84 7.98 -12.87 -1.59
CA SER A 84 9.38 -12.93 -1.15
C SER A 84 10.03 -11.56 -0.94
N VAL A 85 9.25 -10.57 -0.47
CA VAL A 85 9.75 -9.23 -0.19
C VAL A 85 10.78 -9.30 0.95
N GLN A 86 11.96 -8.73 0.73
CA GLN A 86 13.12 -8.82 1.65
C GLN A 86 13.53 -10.27 1.93
N SER A 87 13.76 -11.03 0.85
CA SER A 87 14.23 -12.42 0.87
C SER A 87 15.53 -12.66 1.64
N ASP A 88 16.28 -11.60 1.93
CA ASP A 88 17.55 -11.68 2.66
C ASP A 88 17.36 -11.88 4.19
N LEU A 89 16.14 -11.70 4.70
CA LEU A 89 15.81 -11.89 6.11
C LEU A 89 15.20 -13.27 6.37
N ALA A 90 15.37 -13.80 7.58
CA ALA A 90 14.67 -15.01 8.02
C ALA A 90 13.15 -14.81 8.03
N GLU A 91 12.36 -15.84 7.68
CA GLU A 91 10.90 -15.76 7.56
C GLU A 91 10.21 -15.24 8.83
N HIS A 92 10.70 -15.65 10.01
CA HIS A 92 10.21 -15.16 11.31
C HIS A 92 10.43 -13.65 11.48
N ALA A 93 11.58 -13.12 11.02
CA ALA A 93 11.86 -11.69 11.03
C ALA A 93 10.97 -10.94 10.02
N ARG A 94 10.72 -11.49 8.82
CA ARG A 94 9.79 -10.92 7.83
C ARG A 94 8.37 -10.82 8.40
N GLY A 95 7.93 -11.85 9.11
CA GLY A 95 6.61 -11.86 9.74
C GLY A 95 6.41 -10.77 10.80
N THR A 96 7.47 -10.35 11.48
CA THR A 96 7.46 -9.21 12.40
C THR A 96 7.54 -7.88 11.66
N LEU A 97 8.26 -7.84 10.52
CA LEU A 97 8.40 -6.63 9.70
C LEU A 97 7.09 -6.14 9.06
N PHE A 98 6.15 -7.04 8.75
CA PHE A 98 4.86 -6.66 8.17
C PHE A 98 3.72 -6.63 9.20
N ALA A 99 4.02 -6.76 10.50
CA ALA A 99 3.04 -6.71 11.57
C ALA A 99 2.75 -5.26 12.00
N GLY A 100 1.86 -4.56 11.27
CA GLY A 100 1.14 -3.35 11.71
C GLY A 100 1.97 -2.08 11.99
N HIS A 101 2.95 -2.13 12.90
CA HIS A 101 3.79 -1.00 13.30
C HIS A 101 4.73 -0.51 12.20
N LEU A 102 5.21 -1.42 11.36
CA LEU A 102 6.21 -1.10 10.34
C LEU A 102 5.59 -0.68 8.99
N VAL A 103 4.32 -0.99 8.74
CA VAL A 103 3.54 -0.33 7.66
C VAL A 103 3.41 1.17 7.95
N ARG A 104 3.30 1.54 9.23
CA ARG A 104 3.33 2.94 9.69
C ARG A 104 4.74 3.54 9.64
N ALA A 105 5.78 2.75 9.94
CA ALA A 105 7.18 3.20 9.90
C ALA A 105 7.75 3.38 8.48
N GLY A 106 7.31 2.58 7.50
CA GLY A 106 7.75 2.72 6.10
C GLY A 106 7.40 4.08 5.50
N LEU A 107 6.30 4.70 5.95
CA LEU A 107 5.92 6.07 5.58
C LEU A 107 6.61 7.15 6.44
N ALA A 108 7.23 6.78 7.57
CA ALA A 108 8.07 7.70 8.34
C ALA A 108 9.49 7.73 7.75
N SER A 109 10.00 6.59 7.26
CA SER A 109 11.35 6.47 6.69
C SER A 109 11.49 7.03 5.26
N SER A 110 10.40 7.17 4.48
CA SER A 110 10.48 7.88 3.19
C SER A 110 10.69 9.40 3.33
N ALA A 111 10.61 9.94 4.55
CA ALA A 111 10.93 11.35 4.84
C ALA A 111 12.39 11.57 5.27
N GLU A 112 13.17 10.51 5.46
CA GLU A 112 14.63 10.56 5.68
C GLU A 112 15.35 9.74 4.60
N VAL A 113 15.10 10.07 3.33
CA VAL A 113 16.11 9.83 2.30
C VAL A 113 16.89 11.12 2.19
N ASP A 114 18.01 11.16 2.91
CA ASP A 114 19.04 12.18 2.81
C ASP A 114 19.38 12.43 1.33
N GLU A 115 19.27 13.69 0.90
CA GLU A 115 19.47 14.17 -0.48
C GLU A 115 20.93 14.03 -0.99
N ARG A 116 21.79 13.20 -0.36
CA ARG A 116 23.23 13.16 -0.66
C ARG A 116 23.75 11.87 -1.32
N TYR A 117 22.89 11.05 -1.94
CA TYR A 117 23.35 9.96 -2.80
C TYR A 117 22.60 9.88 -4.14
N VAL A 118 22.61 10.97 -4.90
CA VAL A 118 22.62 10.91 -6.37
C VAL A 118 23.89 11.60 -6.85
N GLN A 119 25.01 10.88 -6.71
CA GLN A 119 26.23 11.15 -7.47
C GLN A 119 26.20 10.25 -8.71
N LYS A 120 25.67 10.78 -9.82
CA LYS A 120 26.38 10.89 -11.09
C LYS A 120 25.60 11.73 -12.09
#